data_AF-V4ACG4-F1
#
_entry.id   AF-V4ACG4-F1
#
_cell.length_a   1.000
_cell.length_b   1.000
_cell.length_c   1.000
_cell.angle_alpha   90.00
_cell.angle_beta   90.00
_cell.angle_gamma   90.00
#
_symmetry.space_group_name_H-M   'P 1'
#
loop_
_entity.id
_entity.type
_entity.pdbx_description
1 polymer ?
#
loop_
_entity_poly.entity_id
_entity_poly.type
_entity_poly.pdbx_seq_one_letter_code
_entity_poly.pdbx_strand_id
1 'polypeptide(L)'
;MEILDESYVVQTVEIIKRPGQTLGFYIREGNGFDRQDGVFISRIQMGTVAESNGLLHVGDEIVTVNTVSVTHMSLDDVVILMSIPKKLVLTIR
;
A
#
# COMPACT_ATOMS: atom_id res chain seq x y z
N MET A 1 -14.27 -23.39 14.74
CA MET A 1 -13.94 -23.42 13.30
C MET A 1 -14.04 -22.00 12.80
N GLU A 2 -12.94 -21.26 12.93
CA GLU A 2 -12.62 -20.15 12.05
C GLU A 2 -11.24 -20.52 11.54
N ILE A 3 -11.19 -21.17 10.39
CA ILE A 3 -9.95 -21.22 9.63
C ILE A 3 -9.94 -19.85 8.94
N LEU A 4 -9.30 -18.87 9.58
CA LEU A 4 -8.98 -17.62 8.93
C LEU A 4 -7.93 -17.97 7.87
N ASP A 5 -8.31 -17.68 6.65
CA ASP A 5 -7.73 -18.17 5.41
C ASP A 5 -6.25 -17.80 5.24
N GLU A 6 -5.60 -18.67 4.48
CA GLU A 6 -4.21 -18.86 4.08
C GLU A 6 -3.18 -17.72 4.26
N SER A 7 -1.95 -18.13 4.62
CA SER A 7 -0.76 -17.33 4.85
C SER A 7 -0.52 -16.23 3.80
N TYR A 8 -1.00 -15.00 4.04
CA TYR A 8 -0.59 -13.86 3.25
C TYR A 8 0.93 -13.68 3.38
N VAL A 9 1.63 -13.67 2.24
CA VAL A 9 3.07 -13.41 2.21
C VAL A 9 3.27 -11.94 2.53
N VAL A 10 3.69 -11.66 3.77
CA VAL A 10 4.02 -10.30 4.19
C VAL A 10 5.30 -9.87 3.48
N GLN A 11 5.22 -8.82 2.67
CA GLN A 11 6.34 -8.28 1.92
C GLN A 11 6.64 -6.84 2.34
N THR A 12 7.92 -6.51 2.46
CA THR A 12 8.39 -5.14 2.71
C THR A 12 8.91 -4.54 1.40
N VAL A 13 8.37 -3.39 1.01
CA VAL A 13 8.73 -2.67 -0.22
C VAL A 13 9.29 -1.30 0.14
N GLU A 14 10.48 -0.99 -0.39
CA GLU A 14 11.12 0.32 -0.22
C GLU A 14 10.98 1.18 -1.48
N ILE A 15 10.53 2.42 -1.31
CA ILE A 15 10.36 3.40 -2.38
C ILE A 15 11.09 4.68 -1.99
N ILE A 16 11.98 5.15 -2.87
CA ILE A 16 12.69 6.42 -2.72
C ILE A 16 12.09 7.44 -3.70
N LYS A 17 11.38 8.44 -3.18
CA LYS A 17 10.82 9.53 -3.99
C LYS A 17 11.90 10.48 -4.46
N ARG A 18 11.90 10.79 -5.76
CA ARG A 18 12.61 11.95 -6.31
C ARG A 18 11.74 13.20 -6.22
N PRO A 19 12.33 14.41 -6.17
CA PRO A 19 11.55 15.65 -6.23
C PRO A 19 10.63 15.67 -7.46
N GLY A 20 9.34 15.96 -7.24
CA GLY A 20 8.33 16.00 -8.30
C GLY A 20 7.85 14.64 -8.83
N GLN A 21 8.36 13.52 -8.30
CA GLN A 21 7.95 12.17 -8.72
C GLN A 21 6.69 11.72 -7.97
N THR A 22 5.72 11.17 -8.69
CA THR A 22 4.57 10.47 -8.11
C THR A 22 4.96 9.06 -7.67
N LEU A 23 4.20 8.47 -6.74
CA LEU A 23 4.46 7.10 -6.29
C LEU A 23 4.22 6.03 -7.38
N GLY A 24 3.37 6.34 -8.36
CA GLY A 24 3.05 5.43 -9.46
C GLY A 24 2.02 4.35 -9.11
N PHE A 25 1.34 4.47 -7.98
CA PHE A 25 0.19 3.63 -7.62
C PHE A 25 -0.87 4.46 -6.90
N TYR A 26 -2.07 3.90 -6.82
CA TYR A 26 -3.24 4.50 -6.20
C TYR A 26 -3.73 3.60 -5.07
N ILE A 27 -4.25 4.22 -4.02
CA ILE A 27 -4.82 3.52 -2.87
C ILE A 27 -6.31 3.83 -2.72
N ARG A 28 -7.02 2.95 -2.02
CA ARG A 28 -8.44 3.13 -1.67
C ARG A 28 -8.74 2.47 -0.33
N GLU A 29 -9.85 2.86 0.26
CA GLU A 29 -10.41 2.19 1.42
C GLU A 29 -11.15 0.92 1.00
N GLY A 30 -11.00 -0.15 1.79
CA GLY A 30 -11.61 -1.45 1.56
C GLY A 30 -11.05 -2.22 0.36
N ASN A 31 -11.34 -3.52 0.31
CA ASN A 31 -10.88 -4.40 -0.77
C ASN A 31 -11.79 -4.36 -2.00
N GLY A 32 -12.91 -3.62 -1.96
CA GLY A 32 -13.78 -3.35 -3.13
C GLY A 32 -14.69 -4.49 -3.52
N PHE A 33 -14.75 -5.52 -2.66
CA PHE A 33 -15.65 -6.64 -2.79
C PHE A 33 -16.54 -6.72 -1.55
N ASP A 34 -15.98 -7.09 -0.42
CA ASP A 34 -16.71 -7.40 0.81
C ASP A 34 -16.12 -6.74 2.07
N ARG A 35 -14.83 -6.40 2.05
CA ARG A 35 -14.15 -5.73 3.15
C ARG A 35 -14.17 -4.22 2.97
N GLN A 36 -14.75 -3.52 3.95
CA GLN A 36 -14.92 -2.07 3.94
C GLN A 36 -13.79 -1.31 4.66
N ASP A 37 -13.03 -1.97 5.53
CA ASP A 37 -11.91 -1.38 6.26
C ASP A 37 -10.56 -1.69 5.59
N GLY A 38 -9.50 -0.99 6.02
CA GLY A 38 -8.14 -1.17 5.52
C GLY A 38 -7.86 -0.36 4.25
N VAL A 39 -6.57 -0.28 3.88
CA VAL A 39 -6.10 0.50 2.72
C VAL A 39 -5.44 -0.41 1.71
N PHE A 40 -5.94 -0.38 0.47
CA PHE A 40 -5.56 -1.31 -0.58
C PHE A 40 -5.04 -0.59 -1.81
N ILE A 41 -4.09 -1.22 -2.51
CA ILE A 41 -3.65 -0.76 -3.82
C ILE A 41 -4.76 -1.02 -4.84
N SER A 42 -5.25 0.05 -5.45
CA SER A 42 -6.38 0.02 -6.39
C SER A 42 -5.94 0.03 -7.85
N ARG A 43 -4.77 0.60 -8.12
CA ARG A 43 -4.21 0.72 -9.48
C ARG A 43 -2.71 0.94 -9.40
N ILE A 44 -2.00 0.41 -10.39
CA ILE A 44 -0.60 0.72 -10.66
C ILE A 44 -0.52 1.49 -11.98
N GLN A 45 0.24 2.57 -12.01
CA GLN A 45 0.37 3.43 -13.17
C GLN A 45 1.44 2.87 -14.12
N MET A 46 1.06 2.71 -15.38
CA MET A 46 1.95 2.22 -16.43
C MET A 46 3.16 3.13 -16.65
N GLY A 47 4.32 2.53 -16.92
CA GLY A 47 5.58 3.22 -17.15
C GLY A 47 6.23 3.79 -15.90
N THR A 48 5.71 3.47 -14.70
CA THR A 48 6.29 3.92 -13.44
C THR A 48 7.22 2.88 -12.82
N VAL A 49 8.03 3.31 -11.86
CA VAL A 49 8.93 2.41 -11.12
C VAL A 49 8.14 1.32 -10.39
N ALA A 50 6.96 1.65 -9.86
CA ALA A 50 6.06 0.72 -9.18
C ALA A 50 5.57 -0.41 -10.10
N GLU A 51 5.34 -0.13 -11.39
CA GLU A 51 5.05 -1.18 -12.37
C GLU A 51 6.30 -2.00 -12.70
N SER A 52 7.41 -1.33 -13.03
CA SER A 52 8.62 -1.99 -13.54
C SER A 52 9.32 -2.92 -12.55
N ASN A 53 9.20 -2.66 -11.25
CA ASN A 53 9.84 -3.49 -10.22
C ASN A 53 9.00 -4.71 -9.82
N GLY A 54 7.70 -4.72 -10.16
CA GLY A 54 6.76 -5.81 -9.85
C GLY A 54 6.61 -6.11 -8.36
N LEU A 55 6.94 -5.16 -7.48
CA LEU A 55 6.91 -5.38 -6.02
C LEU A 55 5.55 -5.07 -5.40
N LEU A 56 4.70 -4.34 -6.12
CA LEU A 56 3.35 -3.97 -5.71
C LEU A 56 2.37 -4.56 -6.72
N HIS A 57 1.20 -4.98 -6.24
CA HIS A 57 0.11 -5.48 -7.06
C HIS A 57 -1.22 -4.84 -6.66
N VAL A 58 -2.16 -4.80 -7.60
CA VAL A 58 -3.54 -4.40 -7.30
C VAL A 58 -4.16 -5.47 -6.39
N GLY A 59 -4.73 -5.04 -5.27
CA GLY A 59 -5.29 -5.92 -4.25
C GLY A 59 -4.43 -6.06 -3.00
N ASP A 60 -3.15 -5.67 -3.04
CA ASP A 60 -2.29 -5.67 -1.86
C ASP A 60 -2.87 -4.74 -0.78
N GLU A 61 -2.94 -5.22 0.46
CA GLU A 61 -3.27 -4.38 1.61
C GLU A 61 -2.01 -3.76 2.19
N ILE A 62 -2.02 -2.44 2.39
CA ILE A 62 -0.95 -1.73 3.08
C ILE A 62 -1.20 -1.82 4.58
N VAL A 63 -0.34 -2.54 5.28
CA VAL A 63 -0.44 -2.78 6.72
C VAL A 63 0.36 -1.74 7.51
N THR A 64 1.54 -1.37 7.00
CA THR A 64 2.38 -0.34 7.63
C THR A 64 2.99 0.63 6.61
N VAL A 65 3.21 1.86 7.07
CA VAL A 65 3.98 2.90 6.35
C VAL A 65 5.04 3.42 7.31
N ASN A 66 6.32 3.25 6.97
CA ASN A 66 7.46 3.72 7.77
C ASN A 66 7.33 3.36 9.26
N THR A 67 7.03 2.09 9.55
CA THR A 67 6.82 1.50 10.89
C THR A 67 5.49 1.81 11.60
N VAL A 68 4.68 2.73 11.06
CA VAL A 68 3.36 3.04 11.62
C VAL A 68 2.33 2.10 11.02
N SER A 69 1.57 1.38 11.86
CA SER A 69 0.44 0.58 11.41
C SER A 69 -0.68 1.49 10.91
N VAL A 70 -1.21 1.17 9.73
CA VAL A 70 -2.28 1.95 9.07
C VAL A 70 -3.59 1.18 8.93
N THR A 71 -3.66 -0.05 9.47
CA THR A 71 -4.81 -0.97 9.33
C THR A 71 -6.15 -0.37 9.75
N HIS A 72 -6.14 0.59 10.68
CA HIS A 72 -7.34 1.28 11.19
C HIS A 72 -7.29 2.80 11.02
N MET A 73 -6.38 3.30 10.18
CA MET A 73 -6.29 4.73 9.87
C MET A 73 -7.24 5.09 8.73
N SER A 74 -7.69 6.36 8.71
CA SER A 74 -8.44 6.89 7.58
C SER A 74 -7.57 6.96 6.33
N LEU A 75 -8.17 6.88 5.15
CA LEU A 75 -7.44 7.01 3.89
C LEU A 75 -6.64 8.32 3.82
N ASP A 76 -7.20 9.43 4.29
CA ASP A 76 -6.57 10.74 4.28
C ASP A 76 -5.31 10.79 5.16
N ASP A 77 -5.35 10.20 6.35
CA ASP A 77 -4.19 10.12 7.25
C ASP A 77 -3.06 9.32 6.60
N VAL A 78 -3.41 8.21 5.94
CA VAL A 78 -2.44 7.37 5.23
C VAL A 78 -1.82 8.11 4.04
N VAL A 79 -2.61 8.88 3.28
CA VAL A 79 -2.12 9.73 2.20
C VAL A 79 -1.11 10.76 2.73
N ILE A 80 -1.41 11.41 3.86
CA ILE A 80 -0.50 12.37 4.50
C ILE A 80 0.80 11.69 4.90
N LEU A 81 0.71 10.52 5.57
CA LEU A 81 1.85 9.74 6.02
C LEU A 81 2.76 9.29 4.86
N MET A 82 2.17 8.96 3.70
CA MET A 82 2.91 8.62 2.49
C MET A 82 3.53 9.84 1.79
N SER A 83 2.90 11.01 1.90
CA SER A 83 3.28 12.20 1.14
C SER A 83 4.53 12.90 1.69
N ILE A 84 4.70 12.92 3.01
CA ILE A 84 5.77 13.66 3.69
C ILE A 84 7.18 13.06 3.50
N PRO A 85 7.44 11.77 3.78
CA PRO A 85 8.80 11.26 3.90
C PRO A 85 9.41 10.93 2.55
N LYS A 86 10.70 11.23 2.32
CA LYS A 86 11.39 10.90 1.05
C LYS A 86 11.49 9.39 0.79
N LYS A 87 11.78 8.62 1.84
CA LYS A 87 11.83 7.16 1.84
C LYS A 87 10.53 6.63 2.41
N LEU A 88 9.87 5.74 1.67
CA LEU A 88 8.72 4.98 2.12
C LEU A 88 9.13 3.51 2.24
N VAL A 89 8.80 2.92 3.36
CA VAL A 89 8.90 1.49 3.61
C VAL A 89 7.47 1.03 3.87
N LEU A 90 6.92 0.27 2.94
CA LEU A 90 5.58 -0.28 3.02
C LEU A 90 5.67 -1.73 3.44
N THR A 91 4.82 -2.16 4.36
CA THR A 91 4.55 -3.58 4.58
C THR A 91 3.20 -3.89 3.95
N ILE A 92 3.20 -4.81 2.99
CA ILE A 92 2.01 -5.26 2.27
C ILE A 92 1.73 -6.73 2.57
N ARG A 93 0.47 -7.13 2.41
CA ARG A 93 0.02 -8.52 2.50
C ARG A 93 -1.05 -8.80 1.46
#